data_AF-A0A850MLM5-F1
#
_entry.id   AF-A0A850MLM5-F1
#
_cell.length_a   1.000
_cell.length_b   1.000
_cell.length_c   1.000
_cell.angle_alpha   90.00
_cell.angle_beta   90.00
_cell.angle_gamma   90.00
#
_symmetry.space_group_name_H-M   'P 1'
#
loop_
_entity.id
_entity.type
_entity.pdbx_description
1 polymer ?
#
loop_
_entity_poly.entity_id
_entity_poly.type
_entity_poly.pdbx_seq_one_letter_code
_entity_poly.pdbx_strand_id
1 'polypeptide(L)'
;MKNNSEVSEDILAQLDGELNESREELKNLRETFNQGVLGLEKFNETKLEIETRIDDLSNRIHYIKKAKEKIPTTEERLLQEAELLMNEYQIDYIDNNIYHMRIYLTVSVNQTWIIEVNFSDPKVPLFKIPTDLPLVIGNPYETIKSLKRWRGSHNEHLISIIREIEHELLNHELAKSLPELELERGRVMAQARKLEEENEYSRAMVFYNYAADISERIGNQAIAIMCQLKAKKMLELLQENKP
;
A
#
# COMPACT_ATOMS: atom_id res chain seq x y z
N MET A 1 -23.59 2.52 11.34
CA MET A 1 -23.36 2.49 9.88
C MET A 1 -23.51 1.04 9.45
N LYS A 2 -24.51 0.68 8.64
CA LYS A 2 -24.61 -0.68 8.09
C LYS A 2 -23.37 -0.97 7.23
N ASN A 3 -22.85 -2.18 7.29
CA ASN A 3 -21.69 -2.57 6.48
C ASN A 3 -22.10 -2.47 5.00
N ASN A 4 -21.24 -1.93 4.11
CA ASN A 4 -21.55 -1.83 2.67
C ASN A 4 -21.93 -3.19 2.04
N SER A 5 -21.43 -4.29 2.61
CA SER A 5 -21.82 -5.66 2.25
C SER A 5 -23.30 -5.95 2.50
N GLU A 6 -23.82 -5.62 3.69
CA GLU A 6 -25.23 -5.85 4.06
C GLU A 6 -26.17 -5.02 3.19
N VAL A 7 -25.79 -3.76 2.92
CA VAL A 7 -26.59 -2.89 2.04
C VAL A 7 -26.67 -3.46 0.62
N SER A 8 -25.59 -4.03 0.10
CA SER A 8 -25.61 -4.67 -1.22
C SER A 8 -26.44 -5.96 -1.26
N GLU A 9 -26.55 -6.69 -0.16
CA GLU A 9 -27.38 -7.90 -0.08
C GLU A 9 -28.87 -7.56 -0.01
N ASP A 10 -29.24 -6.56 0.78
CA ASP A 10 -30.60 -6.02 0.82
C ASP A 10 -31.06 -5.57 -0.58
N ILE A 11 -30.18 -4.85 -1.31
CA ILE A 11 -30.47 -4.38 -2.69
C ILE A 11 -30.60 -5.54 -3.68
N LEU A 12 -29.70 -6.53 -3.62
CA LEU A 12 -29.77 -7.70 -4.50
C LEU A 12 -31.04 -8.51 -4.26
N ALA A 13 -31.40 -8.74 -2.99
CA ALA A 13 -32.62 -9.44 -2.61
C ALA A 13 -33.88 -8.71 -3.12
N GLN A 14 -33.91 -7.38 -3.02
CA GLN A 14 -34.99 -6.58 -3.58
C GLN A 14 -35.08 -6.72 -5.11
N LEU A 15 -33.96 -6.58 -5.83
CA LEU A 15 -33.94 -6.68 -7.29
C LEU A 15 -34.31 -8.08 -7.79
N ASP A 16 -33.85 -9.13 -7.12
CA ASP A 16 -34.23 -10.51 -7.42
C ASP A 16 -35.75 -10.72 -7.18
N GLY A 17 -36.31 -10.08 -6.13
CA GLY A 17 -37.75 -10.03 -5.88
C GLY A 17 -38.52 -9.39 -7.05
N GLU A 18 -38.16 -8.15 -7.42
CA GLU A 18 -38.78 -7.42 -8.52
C GLU A 18 -38.66 -8.15 -9.87
N LEU A 19 -37.54 -8.85 -10.10
CA LEU A 19 -37.32 -9.67 -11.30
C LEU A 19 -38.28 -10.86 -11.35
N ASN A 20 -38.47 -11.54 -10.20
CA ASN A 20 -39.40 -12.66 -10.11
C ASN A 20 -40.86 -12.22 -10.26
N GLU A 21 -41.23 -11.07 -9.66
CA GLU A 21 -42.54 -10.46 -9.85
C GLU A 21 -42.81 -10.16 -11.34
N SER A 22 -41.86 -9.52 -12.02
CA SER A 22 -41.97 -9.21 -13.45
C SER A 22 -42.11 -10.47 -14.33
N ARG A 23 -41.44 -11.58 -13.95
CA ARG A 23 -41.57 -12.87 -14.64
C ARG A 23 -42.94 -13.51 -14.43
N GLU A 24 -43.51 -13.42 -13.23
CA GLU A 24 -44.87 -13.89 -12.95
C GLU A 24 -45.91 -13.00 -13.65
N GLU A 25 -45.73 -11.68 -13.70
CA GLU A 25 -46.56 -10.76 -14.49
C GLU A 25 -46.59 -11.18 -15.97
N LEU A 26 -45.42 -11.47 -16.56
CA LEU A 26 -45.33 -11.94 -17.96
C LEU A 26 -46.06 -13.27 -18.17
N LYS A 27 -46.00 -14.18 -17.21
CA LYS A 27 -46.70 -15.47 -17.26
C LYS A 27 -48.21 -15.27 -17.19
N ASN A 28 -48.69 -14.46 -16.25
CA ASN A 28 -50.11 -14.12 -16.11
C ASN A 28 -50.64 -13.38 -17.36
N LEU A 29 -49.85 -12.50 -17.96
CA LEU A 29 -50.19 -11.83 -19.22
C LEU A 29 -50.39 -12.84 -20.37
N ARG A 30 -49.55 -13.87 -20.46
CA ARG A 30 -49.69 -14.94 -21.46
C ARG A 30 -50.95 -15.77 -21.22
N GLU A 31 -51.27 -16.08 -19.95
CA GLU A 31 -52.48 -16.83 -19.59
C GLU A 31 -53.76 -16.05 -19.93
N THR A 32 -53.83 -14.76 -19.61
CA THR A 32 -54.98 -13.89 -19.92
C THR A 32 -55.19 -13.68 -21.42
N PHE A 33 -54.10 -13.58 -22.20
CA PHE A 33 -54.17 -13.56 -23.66
C PHE A 33 -54.71 -14.87 -24.23
N ASN A 34 -54.25 -16.02 -23.74
CA ASN A 34 -54.73 -17.34 -24.18
C ASN A 34 -56.21 -17.58 -23.86
N GLN A 35 -56.75 -16.93 -22.83
CA GLN A 35 -58.18 -16.95 -22.50
C GLN A 35 -59.03 -16.04 -23.40
N GLY A 36 -58.41 -15.27 -24.32
CA GLY A 36 -59.11 -14.36 -25.23
C GLY A 36 -59.59 -13.06 -24.58
N VAL A 37 -59.15 -12.76 -23.35
CA VAL A 37 -59.56 -11.57 -22.59
C VAL A 37 -58.85 -10.31 -23.10
N LEU A 38 -57.64 -10.45 -23.64
CA LEU A 38 -56.78 -9.35 -24.05
C LEU A 38 -56.62 -9.30 -25.58
N GLY A 39 -56.77 -8.12 -26.17
CA GLY A 39 -56.49 -7.91 -27.60
C GLY A 39 -55.00 -8.03 -27.94
N LEU A 40 -54.69 -8.46 -29.16
CA LEU A 40 -53.32 -8.72 -29.62
C LEU A 40 -52.39 -7.50 -29.50
N GLU A 41 -52.88 -6.32 -29.84
CA GLU A 41 -52.09 -5.08 -29.81
C GLU A 41 -51.66 -4.74 -28.39
N LYS A 42 -52.62 -4.71 -27.45
CA LYS A 42 -52.37 -4.47 -26.03
C LYS A 42 -51.48 -5.54 -25.41
N PHE A 43 -51.66 -6.81 -25.81
CA PHE A 43 -50.76 -7.89 -25.36
C PHE A 43 -49.32 -7.63 -25.78
N ASN A 44 -49.07 -7.29 -27.03
CA ASN A 44 -47.72 -7.05 -27.54
C ASN A 44 -47.05 -5.85 -26.88
N GLU A 45 -47.80 -4.77 -26.65
CA GLU A 45 -47.30 -3.57 -25.97
C GLU A 45 -46.88 -3.90 -24.52
N THR A 46 -47.81 -4.44 -23.71
CA THR A 46 -47.51 -4.79 -22.31
C THR A 46 -46.43 -5.87 -22.20
N LYS A 47 -46.40 -6.83 -23.14
CA LYS A 47 -45.35 -7.84 -23.19
C LYS A 47 -43.98 -7.21 -23.41
N LEU A 48 -43.85 -6.29 -24.37
CA LEU A 48 -42.59 -5.62 -24.67
C LEU A 48 -42.09 -4.79 -23.47
N GLU A 49 -43.00 -4.11 -22.78
CA GLU A 49 -42.68 -3.36 -21.56
C GLU A 49 -42.13 -4.26 -20.45
N ILE A 50 -42.81 -5.39 -20.16
CA ILE A 50 -42.36 -6.33 -19.13
C ILE A 50 -41.03 -7.00 -19.52
N GLU A 51 -40.86 -7.39 -20.78
CA GLU A 51 -39.60 -7.97 -21.28
C GLU A 51 -38.44 -6.97 -21.14
N THR A 52 -38.65 -5.70 -21.50
CA THR A 52 -37.65 -4.63 -21.31
C THR A 52 -37.28 -4.44 -19.83
N ARG A 53 -38.26 -4.50 -18.93
CA ARG A 53 -38.04 -4.42 -17.48
C ARG A 53 -37.23 -5.61 -16.96
N ILE A 54 -37.53 -6.82 -17.41
CA ILE A 54 -36.80 -8.05 -17.05
C ILE A 54 -35.34 -7.94 -17.49
N ASP A 55 -35.09 -7.44 -18.70
CA ASP A 55 -33.74 -7.26 -19.23
C ASP A 55 -32.95 -6.22 -18.42
N ASP A 56 -33.55 -5.07 -18.08
CA ASP A 56 -32.92 -4.05 -17.22
C ASP A 56 -32.55 -4.61 -15.83
N LEU A 57 -33.51 -5.26 -15.16
CA LEU A 57 -33.29 -5.86 -13.84
C LEU A 57 -32.19 -6.93 -13.89
N SER A 58 -32.22 -7.79 -14.90
CA SER A 58 -31.21 -8.85 -15.09
C SER A 58 -29.81 -8.26 -15.29
N ASN A 59 -29.69 -7.20 -16.09
CA ASN A 59 -28.42 -6.50 -16.31
C ASN A 59 -27.92 -5.84 -15.02
N ARG A 60 -28.78 -5.15 -14.27
CA ARG A 60 -28.41 -4.53 -12.99
C ARG A 60 -27.91 -5.56 -11.98
N ILE A 61 -28.61 -6.69 -11.84
CA ILE A 61 -28.18 -7.79 -10.97
C ILE A 61 -26.82 -8.33 -11.44
N HIS A 62 -26.61 -8.53 -12.74
CA HIS A 62 -25.33 -8.98 -13.28
C HIS A 62 -24.18 -8.03 -12.92
N TYR A 63 -24.35 -6.72 -13.10
CA TYR A 63 -23.31 -5.73 -12.77
C TYR A 63 -23.01 -5.67 -11.27
N ILE A 64 -24.04 -5.76 -10.41
CA ILE A 64 -23.84 -5.78 -8.96
C ILE A 64 -23.11 -7.07 -8.53
N LYS A 65 -23.50 -8.24 -9.07
CA LYS A 65 -22.81 -9.51 -8.79
C LYS A 65 -21.35 -9.47 -9.24
N LYS A 66 -21.09 -8.97 -10.46
CA LYS A 66 -19.73 -8.78 -10.99
C LYS A 66 -18.91 -7.78 -10.17
N ALA A 67 -19.54 -6.74 -9.62
CA ALA A 67 -18.87 -5.81 -8.72
C ALA A 67 -18.56 -6.45 -7.35
N LYS A 68 -19.43 -7.33 -6.85
CA LYS A 68 -19.22 -8.10 -5.61
C LYS A 68 -18.10 -9.13 -5.76
N GLU A 69 -18.03 -9.84 -6.88
CA GLU A 69 -16.94 -10.78 -7.22
C GLU A 69 -15.56 -10.11 -7.26
N LYS A 70 -15.49 -8.79 -7.44
CA LYS A 70 -14.23 -8.04 -7.39
C LYS A 70 -13.78 -7.68 -5.98
N ILE A 71 -14.63 -7.85 -4.96
CA ILE A 71 -14.26 -7.56 -3.57
C ILE A 71 -13.74 -8.88 -2.97
N PRO A 72 -12.44 -9.03 -2.74
CA PRO A 72 -11.90 -10.24 -2.15
C PRO A 72 -12.51 -10.48 -0.77
N THR A 73 -12.73 -11.74 -0.43
CA THR A 73 -13.07 -12.15 0.92
C THR A 73 -11.98 -11.71 1.91
N THR A 74 -12.29 -11.64 3.20
CA THR A 74 -11.30 -11.26 4.22
C THR A 74 -10.09 -12.18 4.18
N GLU A 75 -10.28 -13.50 4.04
CA GLU A 75 -9.19 -14.47 3.97
C GLU A 75 -8.33 -14.28 2.71
N GLU A 76 -8.95 -14.11 1.53
CA GLU A 76 -8.22 -13.83 0.29
C GLU A 76 -7.43 -12.53 0.40
N ARG A 77 -8.00 -11.50 1.04
CA ARG A 77 -7.30 -10.25 1.27
C ARG A 77 -6.10 -10.43 2.20
N LEU A 78 -6.24 -11.16 3.30
CA LEU A 78 -5.13 -11.44 4.21
C LEU A 78 -4.00 -12.18 3.49
N LEU A 79 -4.35 -13.17 2.67
CA LEU A 79 -3.39 -13.90 1.86
C LEU A 79 -2.69 -12.97 0.85
N GLN A 80 -3.45 -12.13 0.16
CA GLN A 80 -2.90 -11.17 -0.80
C GLN A 80 -1.92 -10.18 -0.14
N GLU A 81 -2.27 -9.61 1.02
CA GLU A 81 -1.36 -8.73 1.76
C GLU A 81 -0.09 -9.45 2.20
N ALA A 82 -0.22 -10.69 2.67
CA ALA A 82 0.91 -11.52 3.05
C ALA A 82 1.85 -11.78 1.86
N GLU A 83 1.29 -12.19 0.71
CA GLU A 83 2.05 -12.44 -0.52
C GLU A 83 2.78 -11.18 -0.99
N LEU A 84 2.11 -10.02 -0.98
CA LEU A 84 2.73 -8.75 -1.35
C LEU A 84 3.94 -8.44 -0.46
N LEU A 85 3.79 -8.57 0.86
CA LEU A 85 4.89 -8.34 1.80
C LEU A 85 6.04 -9.34 1.61
N MET A 86 5.73 -10.62 1.42
CA MET A 86 6.73 -11.69 1.18
C MET A 86 7.54 -11.49 -0.11
N ASN A 87 6.91 -10.93 -1.14
CA ASN A 87 7.55 -10.73 -2.43
C ASN A 87 8.63 -9.64 -2.39
N GLU A 88 8.57 -8.71 -1.42
CA GLU A 88 9.47 -7.55 -1.37
C GLU A 88 10.36 -7.53 -0.14
N TYR A 89 9.89 -8.09 0.98
CA TYR A 89 10.59 -7.99 2.25
C TYR A 89 10.89 -9.36 2.83
N GLN A 90 11.99 -9.43 3.58
CA GLN A 90 12.22 -10.55 4.47
C GLN A 90 11.22 -10.45 5.64
N ILE A 91 10.50 -11.55 5.88
CA ILE A 91 9.49 -11.61 6.94
C ILE A 91 9.61 -12.89 7.76
N ASP A 92 9.19 -12.81 9.02
CA ASP A 92 8.93 -13.97 9.89
C ASP A 92 7.47 -13.92 10.37
N TYR A 93 6.81 -15.08 10.41
CA TYR A 93 5.48 -15.20 11.01
C TYR A 93 5.58 -15.22 12.54
N ILE A 94 4.72 -14.47 13.20
CA ILE A 94 4.55 -14.48 14.65
C ILE A 94 3.39 -15.43 14.97
N ASP A 95 3.62 -16.38 15.89
CA ASP A 95 2.64 -17.39 16.30
C ASP A 95 2.10 -18.27 15.14
N ASN A 96 2.88 -18.47 14.08
CA ASN A 96 2.49 -19.17 12.85
C ASN A 96 1.24 -18.59 12.15
N ASN A 97 0.93 -17.30 12.36
CA ASN A 97 -0.21 -16.65 11.72
C ASN A 97 0.24 -15.80 10.53
N ILE A 98 -0.39 -16.00 9.36
CA ILE A 98 -0.07 -15.23 8.14
C ILE A 98 -0.41 -13.74 8.25
N TYR A 99 -1.25 -13.35 9.19
CA TYR A 99 -1.65 -11.97 9.41
C TYR A 99 -0.87 -11.27 10.53
N HIS A 100 0.08 -11.97 11.19
CA HIS A 100 0.92 -11.42 12.24
C HIS A 100 2.38 -11.65 11.85
N MET A 101 3.05 -10.60 11.40
CA MET A 101 4.37 -10.69 10.78
C MET A 101 5.37 -9.76 11.43
N ARG A 102 6.63 -10.18 11.43
CA ARG A 102 7.79 -9.34 11.67
C ARG A 102 8.48 -9.07 10.33
N ILE A 103 8.59 -7.80 9.97
CA ILE A 103 9.16 -7.32 8.71
C ILE A 103 10.54 -6.72 8.98
N TYR A 104 11.54 -7.14 8.20
CA TYR A 104 12.91 -6.65 8.30
C TYR A 104 13.21 -5.64 7.18
N LEU A 105 13.38 -4.37 7.54
CA LEU A 105 13.72 -3.28 6.62
C LEU A 105 15.18 -2.91 6.74
N THR A 106 15.99 -3.37 5.79
CA THR A 106 17.43 -3.08 5.76
C THR A 106 17.70 -1.89 4.85
N VAL A 107 18.04 -0.75 5.45
CA VAL A 107 18.30 0.50 4.71
C VAL A 107 19.78 0.76 4.48
N SER A 108 20.65 0.11 5.27
CA SER A 108 22.10 0.12 5.07
C SER A 108 22.73 -1.18 5.59
N VAL A 109 24.02 -1.38 5.32
CA VAL A 109 24.76 -2.59 5.76
C VAL A 109 24.69 -2.81 7.27
N ASN A 110 24.55 -1.73 8.04
CA ASN A 110 24.58 -1.76 9.50
C ASN A 110 23.22 -1.42 10.14
N GLN A 111 22.19 -1.18 9.34
CA GLN A 111 20.92 -0.67 9.84
C GLN A 111 19.74 -1.44 9.27
N THR A 112 19.21 -2.32 10.12
CA THR A 112 17.97 -3.06 9.88
C THR A 112 16.94 -2.67 10.93
N TRP A 113 15.76 -2.27 10.47
CA TRP A 113 14.62 -1.95 11.30
C TRP A 113 13.66 -3.14 11.31
N ILE A 114 13.12 -3.45 12.49
CA ILE A 114 12.21 -4.57 12.69
C ILE A 114 10.83 -4.01 12.99
N ILE A 115 9.88 -4.18 12.09
CA ILE A 115 8.50 -3.71 12.27
C ILE A 115 7.60 -4.91 12.46
N GLU A 116 6.86 -4.97 13.56
CA GLU A 116 5.83 -6.00 13.72
C GLU A 116 4.49 -5.43 13.26
N VAL A 117 3.77 -6.19 12.43
CA VAL A 117 2.44 -5.83 11.94
C VAL A 117 1.47 -6.97 12.22
N ASN A 118 0.33 -6.62 12.81
CA ASN A 118 -0.82 -7.51 12.93
C ASN A 118 -1.98 -6.91 12.13
N PHE A 119 -2.38 -7.59 11.07
CA PHE A 119 -3.44 -7.16 10.17
C PHE A 119 -4.60 -8.17 10.13
N SER A 120 -4.84 -8.89 11.23
CA SER A 120 -6.00 -9.79 11.37
C SER A 120 -7.33 -9.09 11.04
N ASP A 121 -7.42 -7.78 11.33
CA ASP A 121 -8.41 -6.88 10.77
C ASP A 121 -7.74 -5.96 9.74
N PRO A 122 -7.95 -6.18 8.42
CA PRO A 122 -7.38 -5.35 7.37
C PRO A 122 -7.79 -3.88 7.46
N LYS A 123 -8.89 -3.56 8.15
CA LYS A 123 -9.34 -2.18 8.33
C LYS A 123 -8.53 -1.43 9.38
N VAL A 124 -7.95 -2.14 10.34
CA VAL A 124 -7.22 -1.56 11.47
C VAL A 124 -5.95 -2.38 11.73
N PRO A 125 -4.97 -2.35 10.81
CA PRO A 125 -3.69 -2.98 11.04
C PRO A 125 -2.99 -2.33 12.24
N LEU A 126 -2.48 -3.15 13.13
CA LEU A 126 -1.73 -2.74 14.30
C LEU A 126 -0.24 -2.85 13.98
N PHE A 127 0.43 -1.71 14.00
CA PHE A 127 1.88 -1.63 13.84
C PHE A 127 2.53 -1.46 15.20
N LYS A 128 3.50 -2.31 15.50
CA LYS A 128 4.42 -2.10 16.62
C LYS A 128 5.71 -1.52 16.06
N ILE A 129 5.77 -0.20 16.14
CA ILE A 129 6.90 0.59 15.65
C ILE A 129 8.03 0.57 16.70
N PRO A 130 9.30 0.32 16.30
CA PRO A 130 10.45 0.48 17.17
C PRO A 130 10.51 1.86 17.82
N THR A 131 10.91 1.92 19.09
CA THR A 131 11.01 3.19 19.84
C THR A 131 11.94 4.21 19.21
N ASP A 132 12.92 3.74 18.44
CA ASP A 132 13.95 4.58 17.85
C ASP A 132 13.51 5.15 16.48
N LEU A 133 12.49 4.55 15.85
CA LEU A 133 12.02 4.98 14.52
C LEU A 133 11.48 6.42 14.55
N PRO A 134 10.66 6.83 15.53
CA PRO A 134 10.18 8.21 15.61
C PRO A 134 11.28 9.26 15.83
N LEU A 135 12.45 8.85 16.34
CA LEU A 135 13.60 9.75 16.50
C LEU A 135 14.23 10.10 15.14
N VAL A 136 14.02 9.25 14.14
CA VAL A 136 14.63 9.36 12.80
C VAL A 136 13.67 10.02 11.82
N ILE A 137 12.42 9.56 11.77
CA ILE A 137 11.43 10.03 10.77
C ILE A 137 10.27 10.86 11.36
N GLY A 138 10.35 11.20 12.65
CA GLY A 138 9.23 11.81 13.38
C GLY A 138 8.11 10.81 13.67
N ASN A 139 6.97 11.29 14.18
CA ASN A 139 5.82 10.43 14.49
C ASN A 139 5.29 9.73 13.22
N PRO A 140 5.40 8.39 13.07
CA PRO A 140 5.03 7.72 11.83
C PRO A 140 3.53 7.85 11.49
N TYR A 141 2.66 8.01 12.49
CA TYR A 141 1.24 8.25 12.28
C TYR A 141 0.92 9.63 11.67
N GLU A 142 1.88 10.56 11.72
CA GLU A 142 1.77 11.89 11.13
C GLU A 142 2.55 12.00 9.82
N THR A 143 3.74 11.38 9.75
CA THR A 143 4.66 11.43 8.61
C THR A 143 4.20 10.51 7.47
N ILE A 144 3.77 9.29 7.76
CA ILE A 144 3.44 8.27 6.75
C ILE A 144 2.01 8.49 6.22
N LYS A 145 1.91 8.86 4.93
CA LYS A 145 0.65 9.31 4.31
C LYS A 145 -0.34 8.17 4.18
N SER A 146 0.12 7.00 3.73
CA SER A 146 -0.72 5.80 3.62
C SER A 146 -1.25 5.36 4.98
N LEU A 147 -0.44 5.41 6.04
CA LEU A 147 -0.88 5.07 7.40
C LEU A 147 -1.92 6.07 7.91
N LYS A 148 -1.69 7.38 7.71
CA LYS A 148 -2.60 8.45 8.12
C LYS A 148 -3.97 8.39 7.42
N ARG A 149 -3.97 7.98 6.16
CA ARG A 149 -5.18 7.91 5.31
C ARG A 149 -5.84 6.55 5.31
N TRP A 150 -5.24 5.54 5.95
CA TRP A 150 -5.72 4.17 5.92
C TRP A 150 -7.20 4.07 6.26
N ARG A 151 -7.97 3.42 5.39
CA ARG A 151 -9.38 3.08 5.59
C ARG A 151 -9.64 1.58 5.46
N GLY A 152 -8.62 0.79 5.12
CA GLY A 152 -8.79 -0.62 4.77
C GLY A 152 -9.66 -0.80 3.55
N SER A 153 -9.58 0.09 2.56
CA SER A 153 -10.23 -0.15 1.27
C SER A 153 -9.46 -1.24 0.50
N HIS A 154 -10.10 -1.92 -0.46
CA HIS A 154 -9.44 -3.01 -1.20
C HIS A 154 -8.27 -2.54 -2.09
N ASN A 155 -8.15 -1.24 -2.34
CA ASN A 155 -7.04 -0.65 -3.12
C ASN A 155 -5.89 -0.17 -2.22
N GLU A 156 -6.06 -0.23 -0.91
CA GLU A 156 -5.02 0.13 0.07
C GLU A 156 -4.34 -1.15 0.55
N HIS A 157 -3.02 -1.18 0.41
CA HIS A 157 -2.17 -2.32 0.77
C HIS A 157 -1.15 -1.93 1.83
N LEU A 158 -0.87 -2.83 2.77
CA LEU A 158 0.08 -2.63 3.86
C LEU A 158 1.48 -2.35 3.33
N ILE A 159 1.82 -2.97 2.21
CA ILE A 159 3.10 -2.77 1.54
C ILE A 159 3.39 -1.30 1.23
N SER A 160 2.36 -0.51 0.92
CA SER A 160 2.52 0.93 0.67
C SER A 160 2.98 1.68 1.92
N ILE A 161 2.51 1.29 3.10
CA ILE A 161 2.95 1.86 4.39
C ILE A 161 4.41 1.51 4.64
N ILE A 162 4.76 0.24 4.43
CA ILE A 162 6.12 -0.26 4.66
C ILE A 162 7.12 0.42 3.70
N ARG A 163 6.77 0.55 2.41
CA ARG A 163 7.57 1.28 1.41
C ARG A 163 7.75 2.75 1.76
N GLU A 164 6.71 3.42 2.25
CA GLU A 164 6.82 4.82 2.68
C GLU A 164 7.77 4.96 3.88
N ILE A 165 7.71 4.05 4.86
CA ILE A 165 8.64 4.03 5.99
C ILE A 165 10.08 3.82 5.50
N GLU A 166 10.29 2.84 4.62
CA GLU A 166 11.60 2.59 4.01
C GLU A 166 12.12 3.81 3.24
N HIS A 167 11.25 4.49 2.49
CA HIS A 167 11.61 5.70 1.77
C HIS A 167 12.05 6.84 2.70
N GLU A 168 11.33 7.10 3.78
CA GLU A 168 11.71 8.13 4.76
C GLU A 168 13.04 7.77 5.46
N LEU A 169 13.23 6.49 5.78
CA LEU A 169 14.50 6.01 6.34
C LEU A 169 15.67 6.18 5.37
N LEU A 170 15.48 5.84 4.09
CA LEU A 170 16.48 6.04 3.04
C LEU A 170 16.78 7.54 2.85
N ASN A 171 15.77 8.40 2.86
CA ASN A 171 15.97 9.84 2.75
C ASN A 171 16.78 10.38 3.94
N HIS A 172 16.48 9.93 5.15
CA HIS A 172 17.26 10.29 6.32
C HIS A 172 18.71 9.80 6.21
N GLU A 173 18.90 8.56 5.76
CA GLU A 173 20.22 7.97 5.53
C GLU A 173 21.03 8.77 4.50
N LEU A 174 20.39 9.24 3.42
CA LEU A 174 20.99 10.08 2.39
C LEU A 174 21.28 11.51 2.87
N ALA A 175 20.46 12.03 3.78
CA ALA A 175 20.57 13.38 4.32
C ALA A 175 21.64 13.55 5.42
N LYS A 176 22.32 12.45 5.81
CA LYS A 176 23.43 12.50 6.78
C LYS A 176 24.42 13.61 6.43
N SER A 177 24.80 14.36 7.45
CA SER A 177 25.78 15.44 7.34
C SER A 177 27.18 14.88 7.13
N LEU A 178 28.08 15.69 6.58
CA LEU A 178 29.47 15.29 6.35
C LEU A 178 30.17 14.76 7.61
N PRO A 179 30.04 15.39 8.81
CA PRO A 179 30.61 14.83 10.03
C PRO A 179 30.03 13.46 10.42
N GLU A 180 28.75 13.22 10.18
CA GLU A 180 28.10 11.93 10.46
C GLU A 180 28.62 10.84 9.52
N LEU A 181 28.76 11.14 8.22
CA LEU A 181 29.35 10.23 7.25
C LEU A 181 30.81 9.90 7.59
N GLU A 182 31.61 10.89 8.00
CA GLU A 182 32.99 10.67 8.43
C GLU A 182 33.08 9.76 9.66
N LEU A 183 32.20 9.99 10.64
CA LEU A 183 32.10 9.15 11.84
C LEU A 183 31.69 7.71 11.49
N GLU A 184 30.70 7.56 10.61
CA GLU A 184 30.21 6.27 10.13
C GLU A 184 31.30 5.50 9.38
N ARG A 185 32.00 6.16 8.44
CA ARG A 185 33.16 5.57 7.75
C ARG A 185 34.20 5.07 8.76
N GLY A 186 34.48 5.86 9.80
CA GLY A 186 35.40 5.48 10.87
C GLY A 186 34.97 4.20 11.59
N ARG A 187 33.68 4.07 11.93
CA ARG A 187 33.11 2.86 12.57
C ARG A 187 33.20 1.64 11.66
N VAL A 188 32.81 1.78 10.39
CA VAL A 188 32.85 0.71 9.39
C VAL A 188 34.29 0.21 9.18
N MET A 189 35.25 1.12 9.06
CA MET A 189 36.68 0.78 8.94
C MET A 189 37.21 0.07 10.19
N ALA A 190 36.79 0.49 11.39
CA ALA A 190 37.19 -0.19 12.62
C ALA A 190 36.64 -1.62 12.70
N GLN A 191 35.40 -1.84 12.25
CA GLN A 191 34.78 -3.17 12.21
C GLN A 191 35.44 -4.07 11.14
N ALA A 192 35.78 -3.52 9.97
CA ALA A 192 36.54 -4.24 8.95
C ALA A 192 37.89 -4.74 9.49
N ARG A 193 38.66 -3.88 10.18
CA ARG A 193 39.93 -4.24 10.80
C ARG A 193 39.79 -5.33 11.86
N LYS A 194 38.76 -5.24 12.70
CA LYS A 194 38.48 -6.28 13.70
C LYS A 194 38.26 -7.66 13.03
N LEU A 195 37.51 -7.70 11.93
CA LEU A 195 37.29 -8.94 11.17
C LEU A 195 38.56 -9.44 10.48
N GLU A 196 39.45 -8.54 10.02
CA GLU A 196 40.77 -8.93 9.51
C GLU A 196 41.65 -9.55 10.59
N GLU A 197 41.66 -8.99 11.80
CA GLU A 197 42.39 -9.54 12.95
C GLU A 197 41.87 -10.95 13.32
N GLU A 198 40.57 -11.20 13.10
CA GLU A 198 39.91 -12.49 13.27
C GLU A 198 40.10 -13.44 12.05
N ASN A 199 40.81 -13.00 11.00
CA ASN A 199 41.00 -13.70 9.71
C ASN A 199 39.70 -13.95 8.91
N GLU A 200 38.64 -13.20 9.18
CA GLU A 200 37.36 -13.24 8.44
C GLU A 200 37.36 -12.30 7.21
N TYR A 201 38.36 -12.45 6.33
CA TYR A 201 38.61 -11.50 5.22
C TYR A 201 37.40 -11.28 4.29
N SER A 202 36.64 -12.33 3.98
CA SER A 202 35.46 -12.20 3.10
C SER A 202 34.40 -11.28 3.69
N ARG A 203 34.22 -11.30 5.02
CA ARG A 203 33.30 -10.39 5.72
C ARG A 203 33.91 -9.00 5.84
N ALA A 204 35.21 -8.89 6.16
CA ALA A 204 35.90 -7.61 6.19
C ALA A 204 35.78 -6.84 4.86
N MET A 205 35.88 -7.53 3.72
CA MET A 205 35.72 -6.93 2.38
C MET A 205 34.36 -6.27 2.17
N VAL A 206 33.27 -6.78 2.76
CA VAL A 206 31.94 -6.15 2.69
C VAL A 206 31.96 -4.78 3.37
N PHE A 207 32.59 -4.69 4.55
CA PHE A 207 32.75 -3.42 5.26
C PHE A 207 33.67 -2.45 4.52
N TYR A 208 34.76 -2.94 3.89
CA TYR A 208 35.63 -2.06 3.10
C TYR A 208 34.94 -1.46 1.89
N ASN A 209 34.17 -2.26 1.14
CA ASN A 209 33.38 -1.75 0.02
C ASN A 209 32.38 -0.70 0.51
N TYR A 210 31.69 -0.96 1.62
CA TYR A 210 30.78 0.01 2.19
C TYR A 210 31.48 1.31 2.65
N ALA A 211 32.69 1.22 3.22
CA ALA A 211 33.48 2.39 3.57
C ALA A 211 33.96 3.19 2.35
N ALA A 212 34.19 2.52 1.21
CA ALA A 212 34.50 3.17 -0.06
C ALA A 212 33.28 3.97 -0.56
N ASP A 213 32.08 3.38 -0.51
CA ASP A 213 30.83 4.06 -0.89
C ASP A 213 30.58 5.30 -0.01
N ILE A 214 30.79 5.19 1.31
CA ILE A 214 30.70 6.35 2.21
C ILE A 214 31.72 7.42 1.83
N SER A 215 32.94 7.03 1.45
CA SER A 215 33.98 7.98 1.02
C SER A 215 33.60 8.72 -0.25
N GLU A 216 32.96 8.05 -1.21
CA GLU A 216 32.42 8.68 -2.41
C GLU A 216 31.33 9.70 -2.06
N ARG A 217 30.38 9.33 -1.17
CA ARG A 217 29.32 10.22 -0.69
C ARG A 217 29.88 11.47 -0.02
N ILE A 218 30.89 11.31 0.85
CA ILE A 218 31.61 12.44 1.48
C ILE A 218 32.21 13.35 0.42
N GLY A 219 32.88 12.77 -0.59
CA GLY A 219 33.46 13.52 -1.70
C GLY A 219 32.42 14.34 -2.47
N ASN A 220 31.31 13.72 -2.84
CA ASN A 220 30.21 14.36 -3.56
C ASN A 220 29.57 15.49 -2.74
N GLN A 221 29.34 15.28 -1.44
CA GLN A 221 28.76 16.29 -0.55
C GLN A 221 29.72 17.48 -0.34
N ALA A 222 31.02 17.23 -0.18
CA ALA A 222 32.03 18.28 -0.09
C ALA A 222 32.09 19.14 -1.36
N ILE A 223 32.02 18.51 -2.54
CA ILE A 223 31.96 19.21 -3.83
C ILE A 223 30.70 20.08 -3.89
N ALA A 224 29.54 19.55 -3.51
CA ALA A 224 28.27 20.30 -3.51
C ALA A 224 28.33 21.53 -2.60
N ILE A 225 28.85 21.39 -1.37
CA ILE A 225 29.05 22.50 -0.42
C ILE A 225 29.98 23.57 -1.02
N MET A 226 31.09 23.15 -1.61
CA MET A 226 32.04 24.08 -2.27
C MET A 226 31.39 24.85 -3.43
N CYS A 227 30.55 24.20 -4.24
CA CYS A 227 29.78 24.85 -5.30
C CYS A 227 28.78 25.87 -4.74
N GLN A 228 28.06 25.54 -3.67
CA GLN A 228 27.12 26.46 -3.02
C GLN A 228 27.83 27.68 -2.43
N LEU A 229 28.97 27.50 -1.77
CA LEU A 229 29.78 28.60 -1.23
C LEU A 229 30.28 29.53 -2.34
N LYS A 230 30.75 28.97 -3.46
CA LYS A 230 31.15 29.76 -4.64
C LYS A 230 29.98 30.55 -5.22
N ALA A 231 28.82 29.93 -5.37
CA ALA A 231 27.61 30.58 -5.89
C ALA A 231 27.13 31.71 -4.96
N LYS A 232 27.11 31.48 -3.64
CA LYS A 232 26.76 32.49 -2.64
C LYS A 232 27.70 33.70 -2.71
N LYS A 233 29.02 33.45 -2.76
CA LYS A 233 30.02 34.53 -2.89
C LYS A 233 29.84 35.33 -4.18
N MET A 234 29.51 34.67 -5.30
CA MET A 234 29.20 35.38 -6.55
C MET A 234 27.96 36.26 -6.42
N LEU A 235 26.90 35.79 -5.75
CA LEU A 235 25.69 36.60 -5.51
C LEU A 235 25.95 37.82 -4.63
N GLU A 236 26.76 37.66 -3.56
CA GLU A 236 27.17 38.76 -2.70
C GLU A 236 27.92 39.84 -3.50
N LEU A 237 28.88 39.43 -4.33
CA LEU A 237 29.61 40.34 -5.21
C LEU A 237 28.70 41.06 -6.23
N LEU A 238 27.66 40.39 -6.73
CA LEU A 238 26.69 41.03 -7.63
C LEU A 238 25.80 42.04 -6.91
N GLN A 239 25.49 41.82 -5.62
CA GLN A 239 24.71 42.76 -4.81
C GLN A 239 25.51 43.99 -4.43
N GLU A 240 26.80 43.82 -4.10
CA GLU A 240 27.72 44.93 -3.78
C GLU A 240 27.96 45.86 -4.98
N ASN A 241 27.84 45.34 -6.20
CA ASN A 241 28.07 46.09 -7.45
C ASN A 241 26.78 46.64 -8.09
N LYS A 242 25.63 46.61 -7.40
CA LYS A 242 24.43 47.29 -7.90
C LYS A 242 24.55 48.81 -7.65
N PRO A 243 24.52 49.64 -8.71
CA PRO A 243 24.65 51.10 -8.60
C PRO A 243 23.40 51.76 -7.98
#